data_AF-A0A0N4ZFS5-F1
#
_entry.id   AF-A0A0N4ZFS5-F1
#
_cell.length_a   1.000
_cell.length_b   1.000
_cell.length_c   1.000
_cell.angle_alpha   90.00
_cell.angle_beta   90.00
_cell.angle_gamma   90.00
#
_symmetry.space_group_name_H-M   'P 1'
#
loop_
_entity.id
_entity.type
_entity.pdbx_description
1 polymer ?
#
loop_
_entity_poly.entity_id
_entity_poly.type
_entity_poly.pdbx_seq_one_letter_code
_entity_poly.pdbx_strand_id
1 'polypeptide(L)'
;MYLDFDSYITNSTIKGITLKNPSSEYKASFNTRIGTTVISKSWADAEIHFTINKCDFGMLYFDKIYGSDQLDKKVKYDYGVLIVAQSASNRIMLNEYSVTGTSVNIGPCPYTNWVNEKSILKFHPNTHLIDIGFFVEDNERTHIITPIYRMDNDSDFFSCGKLIQHAVPPLPIGYKIIEIPTVEKNIESDITPLDKKLVCNESEIYELYHFGYTKGTYSHNGKSTMQKIDPYQKNLNYYSGQTILLYDRKKINDNMKAVNSFQTISDKGFTVEPKCIKKLKSDMKVLLIPRIKKMELTNCNNGLKTCFLMVNELDFDKAHDIECVSIIDDYDESIHFDNFYSKLAEISVIKVNSTNGMNNLTSVKVGWKNFFSNFGAYTCSISKKAETYNDSLVNFGNTFILPEDEAILALDEVNVEEVAHTGANCIKSYDTWANLSKISASVLSKEEKFINVDDILNFNGLLFAGENKIYLGESYNDTVVLVTCTYKTIAEKKFITTQDFIYPKYEYSNDEDEPSSNMKKSVILIGIGSTLFISVIMVFVTIFIMRNKNKRKKIIEKSLLPDPNKI
;
A
#
# COMPACT_ATOMS: atom_id res chain seq x y z
N MET A 1 1.25 28.24 -37.15
CA MET A 1 1.56 27.34 -38.28
C MET A 1 1.64 25.92 -37.73
N TYR A 2 1.14 24.92 -38.47
CA TYR A 2 1.13 23.51 -38.05
C TYR A 2 2.05 22.67 -38.95
N LEU A 3 2.66 21.67 -38.36
CA LEU A 3 3.52 20.70 -39.04
C LEU A 3 2.96 19.32 -38.80
N ASP A 4 2.67 18.58 -39.88
CA ASP A 4 2.21 17.19 -39.83
C ASP A 4 3.40 16.23 -39.90
N PHE A 5 3.74 15.65 -38.74
CA PHE A 5 4.92 14.80 -38.60
C PHE A 5 4.72 13.38 -39.13
N ASP A 6 3.47 12.91 -39.30
CA ASP A 6 3.22 11.53 -39.72
C ASP A 6 3.55 11.32 -41.22
N SER A 7 3.64 12.40 -41.98
CA SER A 7 4.04 12.41 -43.40
C SER A 7 5.56 12.36 -43.64
N TYR A 8 6.39 12.45 -42.59
CA TYR A 8 7.86 12.59 -42.68
C TYR A 8 8.65 11.41 -42.09
N ILE A 9 8.10 10.20 -42.14
CA ILE A 9 8.75 9.01 -41.56
C ILE A 9 9.58 8.28 -42.62
N THR A 10 10.86 8.62 -42.71
CA THR A 10 12.02 7.71 -42.90
C THR A 10 13.29 8.56 -43.04
N ASN A 11 14.28 8.32 -42.16
CA ASN A 11 15.48 9.12 -41.89
C ASN A 11 15.21 10.38 -41.05
N SER A 12 15.37 10.25 -39.73
CA SER A 12 15.30 11.27 -38.68
C SER A 12 16.30 12.41 -38.87
N THR A 13 16.03 13.21 -39.88
CA THR A 13 16.29 14.62 -40.02
C THR A 13 14.99 15.10 -40.64
N ILE A 14 14.20 15.89 -39.92
CA ILE A 14 13.36 16.83 -40.63
C ILE A 14 14.39 17.76 -41.29
N LYS A 15 14.74 17.48 -42.55
CA LYS A 15 15.38 18.50 -43.38
C LYS A 15 14.41 19.65 -43.30
N GLY A 16 14.89 20.70 -42.65
CA GLY A 16 14.08 21.73 -42.03
C GLY A 16 12.93 22.12 -42.94
N ILE A 17 11.82 22.51 -42.33
CA ILE A 17 10.90 23.38 -43.06
C ILE A 17 11.76 24.50 -43.58
N THR A 18 12.09 24.46 -44.86
CA THR A 18 12.70 25.59 -45.51
C THR A 18 11.50 26.48 -45.75
N LEU A 19 11.15 27.27 -44.73
CA LEU A 19 10.38 28.47 -44.98
C LEU A 19 11.28 29.28 -45.89
N LYS A 20 11.09 29.11 -47.21
CA LYS A 20 11.72 29.97 -48.20
C LYS A 20 11.28 31.36 -47.81
N ASN A 21 12.24 32.14 -47.32
CA ASN A 21 12.05 33.50 -46.89
C ASN A 21 11.30 34.25 -48.01
N PRO A 22 10.02 34.63 -47.82
CA PRO A 22 9.30 35.37 -48.84
C PRO A 22 9.85 36.80 -48.81
N SER A 23 10.77 37.08 -49.73
CA SER A 23 11.27 38.40 -50.19
C SER A 23 11.10 39.62 -49.26
N SER A 24 12.23 40.22 -48.91
CA SER A 24 12.44 41.65 -48.59
C SER A 24 11.43 42.33 -47.65
N GLU A 25 11.70 42.25 -46.35
CA GLU A 25 11.97 43.40 -45.45
C GLU A 25 12.10 42.97 -43.97
N TYR A 26 11.85 41.70 -43.63
CA TYR A 26 11.92 41.21 -42.24
C TYR A 26 13.07 40.24 -42.02
N LYS A 27 13.79 40.43 -40.91
CA LYS A 27 14.75 39.49 -40.34
C LYS A 27 13.98 38.52 -39.45
N ALA A 28 14.10 37.23 -39.73
CA ALA A 28 13.53 36.17 -38.91
C ALA A 28 14.58 35.64 -37.94
N SER A 29 14.26 35.52 -36.66
CA SER A 29 15.19 35.06 -35.64
C SER A 29 14.52 34.17 -34.61
N PHE A 30 15.29 33.27 -33.99
CA PHE A 30 14.81 32.31 -33.00
C PHE A 30 15.90 31.95 -32.00
N ASN A 31 15.49 31.37 -30.87
CA ASN A 31 16.42 30.90 -29.84
C ASN A 31 16.71 29.41 -30.03
N THR A 32 17.99 29.06 -30.15
CA THR A 32 18.46 27.66 -30.22
C THR A 32 19.51 27.41 -29.15
N ARG A 33 19.62 26.15 -28.73
CA ARG A 33 20.66 25.73 -27.80
C ARG A 33 21.90 25.24 -28.56
N ILE A 34 23.06 25.74 -28.13
CA ILE A 34 24.39 25.30 -28.55
C ILE A 34 25.18 24.94 -27.29
N GLY A 35 25.39 23.65 -27.04
CA GLY A 35 25.92 23.16 -25.78
C GLY A 35 25.08 23.64 -24.59
N THR A 36 25.71 24.37 -23.67
CA THR A 36 25.07 24.89 -22.44
C THR A 36 24.40 26.24 -22.65
N THR A 37 24.65 26.90 -23.79
CA THR A 37 24.27 28.29 -24.01
C THR A 37 23.09 28.35 -24.96
N VAL A 38 22.08 29.12 -24.56
CA VAL A 38 20.99 29.51 -25.43
C VAL A 38 21.41 30.74 -26.21
N ILE A 39 21.50 30.60 -27.53
CA ILE A 39 21.84 31.69 -28.41
C ILE A 39 20.72 32.01 -29.37
N SER A 40 20.74 33.24 -29.83
CA SER A 40 19.82 33.76 -30.80
C SER A 40 20.42 33.59 -32.19
N LYS A 41 19.69 32.95 -33.11
CA LYS A 41 20.13 32.72 -34.49
C LYS A 41 19.15 33.32 -35.48
N SER A 42 19.72 33.86 -36.56
CA SER A 42 18.97 34.22 -37.75
C SER A 42 18.50 32.95 -38.44
N TRP A 43 17.24 32.95 -38.89
CA TRP A 43 16.66 31.83 -39.63
C TRP A 43 17.43 31.51 -40.92
N ALA A 44 18.04 32.51 -41.54
CA ALA A 44 18.86 32.30 -42.75
C ALA A 44 20.13 31.48 -42.48
N ASP A 45 20.58 31.44 -41.22
CA ASP A 45 21.89 30.94 -40.83
C ASP A 45 21.82 29.70 -39.93
N ALA A 46 20.61 29.19 -39.64
CA ALA A 46 20.42 28.06 -38.74
C ALA A 46 19.19 27.23 -39.06
N GLU A 47 19.30 25.92 -38.83
CA GLU A 47 18.19 24.97 -38.94
C GLU A 47 17.43 24.89 -37.61
N ILE A 48 16.10 24.74 -37.70
CA ILE A 48 15.29 24.35 -36.55
C ILE A 48 15.29 22.83 -36.44
N HIS A 49 15.72 22.34 -35.28
CA HIS A 49 15.79 20.91 -35.02
C HIS A 49 14.63 20.44 -34.13
N PHE A 50 14.01 19.34 -34.54
CA PHE A 50 13.12 18.55 -33.70
C PHE A 50 13.53 17.09 -33.84
N THR A 51 14.49 16.68 -33.02
CA THR A 51 15.14 15.37 -33.08
C THR A 51 15.38 14.85 -31.67
N ILE A 52 15.82 13.60 -31.52
CA ILE A 52 16.24 13.09 -30.21
C ILE A 52 17.27 14.02 -29.54
N ASN A 53 18.23 14.58 -30.28
CA ASN A 53 19.28 15.43 -29.72
C ASN A 53 18.76 16.73 -29.08
N LYS A 54 17.79 17.39 -29.71
CA LYS A 54 17.27 18.69 -29.28
C LYS A 54 15.97 19.07 -29.96
N CYS A 55 15.23 19.93 -29.26
CA CYS A 55 14.01 20.58 -29.73
C CYS A 55 14.18 22.12 -29.68
N ASP A 56 14.42 22.73 -30.84
CA ASP A 56 14.61 24.18 -31.01
C ASP A 56 13.39 24.91 -31.61
N PHE A 57 12.34 24.18 -31.99
CA PHE A 57 11.15 24.82 -32.58
C PHE A 57 10.29 25.49 -31.50
N GLY A 58 9.49 26.49 -31.91
CA GLY A 58 8.70 27.30 -31.00
C GLY A 58 8.43 28.68 -31.57
N MET A 59 8.84 29.73 -30.85
CA MET A 59 8.64 31.12 -31.28
C MET A 59 9.67 31.55 -32.32
N LEU A 60 9.16 32.07 -33.44
CA LEU A 60 9.90 32.84 -34.42
C LEU A 60 9.55 34.32 -34.27
N TYR A 61 10.56 35.17 -34.30
CA TYR A 61 10.42 36.61 -34.24
C TYR A 61 10.77 37.22 -35.59
N PHE A 62 9.93 38.12 -36.09
CA PHE A 62 10.13 38.82 -37.35
C PHE A 62 10.13 40.32 -37.10
N ASP A 63 11.17 41.00 -37.58
CA ASP A 63 11.29 42.45 -37.46
C ASP A 63 12.13 43.05 -38.59
N LYS A 64 11.82 44.27 -39.02
CA LYS A 64 12.55 44.90 -40.13
C LYS A 64 13.95 45.39 -39.75
N ILE A 65 14.12 45.78 -38.49
CA ILE A 65 15.33 46.43 -37.96
C ILE A 65 16.15 45.42 -37.16
N TYR A 66 15.51 44.76 -36.21
CA TYR A 66 16.14 43.90 -35.22
C TYR A 66 16.33 42.47 -35.74
N GLY A 67 17.54 41.94 -35.54
CA GLY A 67 17.90 40.57 -35.87
C GLY A 67 18.16 39.74 -34.63
N SER A 68 18.86 38.62 -34.82
CA SER A 68 19.13 37.66 -33.76
C SER A 68 20.03 38.20 -32.66
N ASP A 69 20.90 39.15 -32.97
CA ASP A 69 21.79 39.82 -32.02
C ASP A 69 21.05 40.65 -30.94
N GLN A 70 19.75 40.89 -31.12
CA GLN A 70 18.94 41.71 -30.20
C GLN A 70 17.86 40.90 -29.45
N LEU A 71 17.73 39.58 -29.69
CA LEU A 71 16.70 38.71 -29.08
C LEU A 71 16.77 38.60 -27.57
N ASP A 72 17.95 38.76 -26.99
CA ASP A 72 18.16 38.76 -25.54
C ASP A 72 17.91 40.13 -24.89
N LYS A 73 17.55 41.15 -25.68
CA LYS A 73 17.22 42.49 -25.18
C LYS A 73 15.70 42.65 -25.09
N LYS A 74 15.26 43.54 -24.20
CA LYS A 74 13.84 43.94 -24.09
C LYS A 74 13.45 44.84 -25.27
N VAL A 75 13.40 44.27 -26.47
CA VAL A 75 12.95 44.93 -27.69
C VAL A 75 11.56 44.41 -28.09
N LYS A 76 10.77 45.28 -28.71
CA LYS A 76 9.46 44.92 -29.24
C LYS A 76 9.63 44.54 -30.71
N TYR A 77 9.27 43.31 -31.03
CA TYR A 77 9.27 42.79 -32.40
C TYR A 77 7.95 43.10 -33.10
N ASP A 78 8.00 43.29 -34.43
CA ASP A 78 6.80 43.49 -35.25
C ASP A 78 5.86 42.28 -35.18
N TYR A 79 6.40 41.06 -35.28
CA TYR A 79 5.61 39.83 -35.19
C TYR A 79 6.29 38.72 -34.39
N GLY A 80 5.49 37.93 -33.69
CA GLY A 80 5.86 36.66 -33.09
C GLY A 80 4.99 35.54 -33.63
N VAL A 81 5.59 34.53 -34.25
CA VAL A 81 4.90 33.36 -34.79
C VAL A 81 5.24 32.14 -33.95
N LEU A 82 4.23 31.55 -33.31
CA LEU A 82 4.38 30.25 -32.66
C LEU A 82 4.21 29.11 -33.65
N ILE A 83 5.23 28.26 -33.72
CA ILE A 83 5.16 26.97 -34.40
C ILE A 83 4.81 25.90 -33.37
N VAL A 84 3.75 25.14 -33.64
CA VAL A 84 3.33 24.00 -32.82
C VAL A 84 3.38 22.72 -33.67
N ALA A 85 3.69 21.60 -33.01
CA ALA A 85 3.71 20.27 -33.60
C ALA A 85 2.36 19.58 -33.43
N GLN A 86 1.92 18.89 -34.49
CA GLN A 86 0.73 18.05 -34.48
C GLN A 86 1.04 16.73 -35.22
N SER A 87 0.45 15.63 -34.76
CA SER A 87 0.55 14.32 -35.39
C SER A 87 -0.86 13.75 -35.49
N ALA A 88 -1.19 13.09 -36.61
CA ALA A 88 -2.48 12.42 -36.78
C ALA A 88 -2.64 11.27 -35.78
N SER A 89 -1.54 10.62 -35.39
CA SER A 89 -1.52 9.61 -34.32
C SER A 89 -1.59 10.22 -32.90
N ASN A 90 -1.63 11.54 -32.76
CA ASN A 90 -1.58 12.28 -31.49
C ASN A 90 -0.35 11.92 -30.62
N ARG A 91 0.74 11.42 -31.22
CA ARG A 91 2.01 11.12 -30.55
C ARG A 91 3.18 11.28 -31.52
N ILE A 92 4.36 11.64 -31.02
CA ILE A 92 5.58 11.70 -31.83
C ILE A 92 6.44 10.47 -31.53
N MET A 93 6.78 9.74 -32.57
CA MET A 93 7.71 8.62 -32.54
C MET A 93 9.11 9.10 -32.93
N LEU A 94 10.04 9.12 -31.98
CA LEU A 94 11.43 9.51 -32.21
C LEU A 94 12.21 8.44 -32.98
N ASN A 95 11.88 7.18 -32.72
CA ASN A 95 12.42 6.02 -33.41
C ASN A 95 11.50 4.80 -33.21
N GLU A 96 11.76 3.76 -34.00
CA GLU A 96 11.15 2.44 -33.82
C GLU A 96 12.21 1.46 -33.31
N TYR A 97 11.87 0.68 -32.29
CA TYR A 97 12.78 -0.30 -31.71
C TYR A 97 12.15 -1.68 -31.66
N SER A 98 12.94 -2.64 -32.11
CA SER A 98 12.58 -4.05 -32.01
C SER A 98 12.97 -4.61 -30.66
N VAL A 99 12.05 -5.33 -30.01
CA VAL A 99 12.27 -6.01 -28.73
C VAL A 99 12.03 -7.51 -28.93
N THR A 100 12.94 -8.33 -28.40
CA THR A 100 12.86 -9.80 -28.46
C THR A 100 12.72 -10.38 -27.05
N GLY A 101 11.50 -10.78 -26.68
CA GLY A 101 11.23 -11.41 -25.39
C GLY A 101 11.65 -10.56 -24.18
N THR A 102 12.65 -11.01 -23.44
CA THR A 102 13.21 -10.34 -22.24
C THR A 102 14.41 -9.45 -22.53
N SER A 103 14.91 -9.42 -23.77
CA SER A 103 16.03 -8.56 -24.17
C SER A 103 15.54 -7.14 -24.45
N VAL A 104 15.56 -6.29 -23.43
CA VAL A 104 15.16 -4.89 -23.53
C VAL A 104 16.38 -4.04 -23.91
N ASN A 105 16.25 -3.18 -24.91
CA ASN A 105 17.31 -2.25 -25.28
C ASN A 105 17.30 -1.00 -24.40
N ILE A 106 18.47 -0.44 -24.12
CA ILE A 106 18.63 0.83 -23.42
C ILE A 106 18.92 1.95 -24.42
N GLY A 107 18.32 3.12 -24.20
CA GLY A 107 18.51 4.28 -25.06
C GLY A 107 18.24 5.60 -24.34
N PRO A 108 18.51 6.73 -25.00
CA PRO A 108 18.26 8.05 -24.45
C PRO A 108 16.76 8.39 -24.53
N CYS A 109 16.17 8.93 -23.48
CA CYS A 109 14.88 9.62 -23.54
C CYS A 109 15.12 11.12 -23.40
N PRO A 110 14.39 11.98 -24.14
CA PRO A 110 14.32 13.39 -23.82
C PRO A 110 13.99 13.63 -22.36
N TYR A 111 14.59 14.66 -21.79
CA TYR A 111 14.35 15.08 -20.43
C TYR A 111 14.16 16.60 -20.35
N THR A 112 14.26 17.18 -19.16
CA THR A 112 13.88 18.58 -18.89
C THR A 112 14.56 19.60 -19.82
N ASN A 113 15.85 19.43 -20.14
CA ASN A 113 16.60 20.39 -20.94
C ASN A 113 16.62 20.06 -22.45
N TRP A 114 15.85 19.06 -22.90
CA TRP A 114 15.72 18.74 -24.33
C TRP A 114 15.09 19.88 -25.13
N VAL A 115 14.17 20.61 -24.49
CA VAL A 115 13.63 21.88 -24.98
C VAL A 115 14.40 23.02 -24.30
N ASN A 116 14.80 23.99 -25.10
CA ASN A 116 15.45 25.21 -24.61
C ASN A 116 14.60 25.92 -23.54
N GLU A 117 15.22 26.29 -22.41
CA GLU A 117 14.58 27.01 -21.29
C GLU A 117 13.98 28.37 -21.67
N LYS A 118 14.50 29.05 -22.70
CA LYS A 118 13.94 30.32 -23.21
C LYS A 118 12.77 30.09 -24.19
N SER A 119 12.41 28.84 -24.48
CA SER A 119 11.26 28.52 -25.31
C SER A 119 9.97 28.68 -24.53
N ILE A 120 8.89 29.04 -25.22
CA ILE A 120 7.52 28.96 -24.69
C ILE A 120 7.05 27.50 -24.59
N LEU A 121 7.69 26.59 -25.34
CA LEU A 121 7.46 25.16 -25.24
C LEU A 121 8.17 24.60 -24.00
N LYS A 122 7.59 23.56 -23.41
CA LYS A 122 8.22 22.85 -22.28
C LYS A 122 8.13 21.35 -22.48
N PHE A 123 9.18 20.62 -22.14
CA PHE A 123 9.10 19.17 -22.06
C PHE A 123 8.87 18.74 -20.61
N HIS A 124 7.82 17.96 -20.38
CA HIS A 124 7.56 17.34 -19.08
C HIS A 124 7.87 15.84 -19.19
N PRO A 125 9.00 15.39 -18.60
CA PRO A 125 9.33 13.97 -18.57
C PRO A 125 8.24 13.18 -17.83
N ASN A 126 8.04 11.94 -18.25
CA ASN A 126 7.13 11.05 -17.56
C ASN A 126 7.73 10.66 -16.19
N THR A 127 6.90 10.60 -15.15
CA THR A 127 7.37 10.43 -13.75
C THR A 127 8.15 9.14 -13.57
N HIS A 128 7.74 8.06 -14.23
CA HIS A 128 8.41 6.77 -14.14
C HIS A 128 9.89 6.81 -14.56
N LEU A 129 10.30 7.75 -15.44
CA LEU A 129 11.70 7.86 -15.86
C LEU A 129 12.63 8.21 -14.72
N ILE A 130 12.15 8.97 -13.73
CA ILE A 130 12.95 9.42 -12.57
C ILE A 130 13.42 8.20 -11.77
N ASP A 131 12.54 7.22 -11.62
CA ASP A 131 12.79 6.04 -10.79
C ASP A 131 13.59 4.95 -11.51
N ILE A 132 13.62 4.98 -12.85
CA ILE A 132 14.21 3.90 -13.66
C ILE A 132 15.41 4.33 -14.48
N GLY A 133 15.78 5.60 -14.54
CA GLY A 133 16.81 6.08 -15.46
C GLY A 133 18.15 6.45 -14.80
N PHE A 134 19.18 6.61 -15.64
CA PHE A 134 20.49 7.15 -15.26
C PHE A 134 20.80 8.43 -16.04
N PHE A 135 21.42 9.40 -15.36
CA PHE A 135 21.99 10.58 -16.02
C PHE A 135 23.45 10.32 -16.36
N VAL A 136 23.88 10.86 -17.50
CA VAL A 136 25.30 11.00 -17.86
C VAL A 136 25.71 12.42 -17.51
N GLU A 137 26.84 12.59 -16.80
CA GLU A 137 27.28 13.85 -16.20
C GLU A 137 27.35 14.99 -17.23
N ASP A 138 27.88 14.73 -18.42
CA ASP A 138 28.12 15.73 -19.46
C ASP A 138 26.87 16.11 -20.30
N ASN A 139 25.70 15.52 -20.03
CA ASN A 139 24.51 15.71 -20.86
C ASN A 139 23.57 16.84 -20.34
N GLU A 140 23.90 17.45 -19.20
CA GLU A 140 23.13 18.56 -18.59
C GLU A 140 21.62 18.28 -18.49
N ARG A 141 21.23 17.04 -18.16
CA ARG A 141 19.82 16.61 -18.07
C ARG A 141 19.00 16.88 -19.35
N THR A 142 19.66 16.94 -20.51
CA THR A 142 18.97 16.99 -21.81
C THR A 142 18.31 15.63 -22.07
N HIS A 143 18.97 14.56 -21.65
CA HIS A 143 18.50 13.19 -21.78
C HIS A 143 18.66 12.41 -20.48
N ILE A 144 17.86 11.38 -20.35
CA ILE A 144 17.98 10.33 -19.33
C ILE A 144 18.10 8.98 -20.04
N ILE A 145 19.05 8.15 -19.62
CA ILE A 145 19.24 6.82 -20.17
C ILE A 145 18.28 5.86 -19.47
N THR A 146 17.45 5.16 -20.24
CA THR A 146 16.46 4.21 -19.70
C THR A 146 16.30 3.01 -20.63
N PRO A 147 16.00 1.82 -20.09
CA PRO A 147 15.48 0.72 -20.89
C PRO A 147 14.16 1.12 -21.54
N ILE A 148 13.95 0.71 -22.79
CA ILE A 148 12.78 1.04 -23.60
C ILE A 148 11.96 -0.25 -23.77
N TYR A 149 10.88 -0.37 -23.02
CA TYR A 149 10.11 -1.61 -22.87
C TYR A 149 8.60 -1.37 -22.95
N ARG A 150 7.83 -2.45 -23.15
CA ARG A 150 6.37 -2.39 -23.13
C ARG A 150 5.88 -2.34 -21.69
N MET A 151 5.31 -1.21 -21.28
CA MET A 151 4.77 -1.05 -19.93
C MET A 151 3.50 -1.89 -19.71
N ASP A 152 2.66 -1.98 -20.74
CA ASP A 152 1.42 -2.77 -20.76
C ASP A 152 1.44 -3.68 -22.01
N ASN A 153 0.77 -4.84 -21.93
CA ASN A 153 0.73 -5.85 -23.01
C ASN A 153 0.11 -5.35 -24.33
N ASP A 154 -0.59 -4.22 -24.30
CA ASP A 154 -1.25 -3.61 -25.46
C ASP A 154 -0.56 -2.33 -25.94
N SER A 155 0.47 -1.85 -25.21
CA SER A 155 1.18 -0.64 -25.61
C SER A 155 2.27 -0.98 -26.62
N ASP A 156 2.17 -0.38 -27.81
CA ASP A 156 3.22 -0.33 -28.83
C ASP A 156 4.11 0.92 -28.67
N PHE A 157 3.93 1.70 -27.60
CA PHE A 157 4.59 3.00 -27.44
C PHE A 157 5.15 3.19 -26.02
N PHE A 158 6.44 3.47 -25.95
CA PHE A 158 7.12 3.87 -24.74
C PHE A 158 7.26 5.39 -24.68
N SER A 159 6.54 6.02 -23.75
CA SER A 159 6.48 7.47 -23.63
C SER A 159 7.57 8.00 -22.72
N CYS A 160 8.50 8.79 -23.27
CA CYS A 160 9.50 9.51 -22.48
C CYS A 160 8.89 10.71 -21.74
N GLY A 161 7.80 11.28 -22.26
CA GLY A 161 7.16 12.45 -21.66
C GLY A 161 6.21 13.14 -22.61
N LYS A 162 5.88 14.40 -22.30
CA LYS A 162 4.94 15.22 -23.06
C LYS A 162 5.55 16.56 -23.40
N LEU A 163 5.45 16.95 -24.67
CA LEU A 163 5.71 18.31 -25.10
C LEU A 163 4.47 19.17 -24.83
N ILE A 164 4.64 20.16 -23.97
CA ILE A 164 3.64 21.16 -23.63
C ILE A 164 3.82 22.35 -24.55
N GLN A 165 2.74 22.72 -25.22
CA GLN A 165 2.69 23.78 -26.21
C GLN A 165 1.51 24.69 -25.88
N HIS A 166 1.57 25.95 -26.29
CA HIS A 166 0.47 26.89 -26.04
C HIS A 166 -0.73 26.59 -26.97
N ALA A 167 -1.94 26.67 -26.43
CA ALA A 167 -3.21 26.55 -27.16
C ALA A 167 -3.44 25.22 -27.92
N VAL A 168 -2.63 24.18 -27.67
CA VAL A 168 -2.87 22.81 -28.18
C VAL A 168 -2.64 21.77 -27.08
N PRO A 169 -3.25 20.58 -27.17
CA PRO A 169 -3.06 19.52 -26.18
C PRO A 169 -1.59 19.10 -26.03
N PRO A 170 -1.17 18.64 -24.84
CA PRO A 170 0.12 18.01 -24.61
C PRO A 170 0.37 16.86 -25.59
N LEU A 171 1.52 16.87 -26.27
CA LEU A 171 1.87 15.87 -27.27
C LEU A 171 2.86 14.85 -26.68
N PRO A 172 2.49 13.57 -26.51
CA PRO A 172 3.38 12.51 -26.06
C PRO A 172 4.56 12.32 -27.03
N ILE A 173 5.76 12.20 -26.48
CA ILE A 173 7.00 11.96 -27.23
C ILE A 173 7.64 10.67 -26.71
N GLY A 174 8.09 9.80 -27.61
CA GLY A 174 8.62 8.51 -27.22
C GLY A 174 9.02 7.62 -28.38
N TYR A 175 8.98 6.32 -28.14
CA TYR A 175 9.45 5.29 -29.06
C TYR A 175 8.35 4.30 -29.39
N LYS A 176 8.30 3.87 -30.65
CA LYS A 176 7.47 2.73 -31.04
C LYS A 176 8.22 1.45 -30.74
N ILE A 177 7.53 0.48 -30.16
CA ILE A 177 8.07 -0.84 -29.85
C ILE A 177 7.45 -1.85 -30.81
N ILE A 178 8.30 -2.61 -31.49
CA ILE A 178 7.93 -3.67 -32.41
C ILE A 178 8.41 -4.99 -31.80
N GLU A 179 7.50 -5.92 -31.57
CA GLU A 179 7.84 -7.24 -31.06
C GLU A 179 8.24 -8.15 -32.23
N ILE A 180 9.44 -8.71 -32.18
CA ILE A 180 9.91 -9.67 -33.19
C ILE A 180 9.84 -11.08 -32.60
N PRO A 181 9.22 -12.06 -33.29
CA PRO A 181 9.22 -13.44 -32.85
C PRO A 181 10.63 -14.05 -32.92
N THR A 182 11.14 -14.58 -31.79
CA THR A 182 12.40 -15.37 -31.61
C THR A 182 13.72 -14.65 -31.97
N VAL A 183 14.85 -14.76 -31.27
CA VAL A 183 15.46 -15.79 -30.41
C VAL A 183 15.68 -15.22 -29.01
N GLU A 184 15.28 -15.92 -27.94
CA GLU A 184 15.69 -15.52 -26.58
C GLU A 184 17.22 -15.53 -26.53
N LYS A 185 17.82 -14.36 -26.33
CA LYS A 185 19.26 -14.23 -26.12
C LYS A 185 19.63 -15.12 -24.93
N ASN A 186 20.69 -15.93 -25.06
CA ASN A 186 21.07 -16.91 -24.04
C ASN A 186 21.12 -16.25 -22.64
N ILE A 187 20.18 -16.63 -21.78
CA ILE A 187 20.18 -16.28 -20.37
C ILE A 187 21.39 -17.01 -19.76
N GLU A 188 22.37 -16.27 -19.24
CA GLU A 188 23.66 -16.85 -18.83
C GLU A 188 23.50 -17.84 -17.66
N SER A 189 22.47 -17.69 -16.83
CA SER A 189 22.04 -18.63 -15.79
C SER A 189 20.88 -18.04 -14.97
N ASP A 190 20.14 -18.92 -14.28
CA ASP A 190 19.35 -18.51 -13.12
C ASP A 190 20.32 -18.14 -12.00
N ILE A 191 20.20 -16.91 -11.49
CA ILE A 191 20.94 -16.46 -10.31
C ILE A 191 20.03 -16.44 -9.10
N THR A 192 20.62 -16.75 -7.96
CA THR A 192 20.06 -16.29 -6.71
C THR A 192 20.48 -14.83 -6.49
N PRO A 193 19.63 -14.00 -5.90
CA PRO A 193 20.00 -12.63 -5.51
C PRO A 193 21.20 -12.54 -4.55
N LEU A 194 21.68 -13.67 -4.02
CA LEU A 194 22.86 -13.81 -3.16
C LEU A 194 24.14 -14.09 -3.94
N ASP A 195 24.06 -14.46 -5.21
CA ASP A 195 25.21 -14.58 -6.08
C ASP A 195 25.76 -13.17 -6.28
N LYS A 196 26.75 -12.80 -5.45
CA LYS A 196 27.37 -11.47 -5.27
C LYS A 196 27.98 -10.84 -6.54
N LYS A 197 27.63 -11.34 -7.71
CA LYS A 197 28.19 -10.97 -9.00
C LYS A 197 27.03 -10.66 -9.94
N LEU A 198 26.38 -9.52 -9.71
CA LEU A 198 25.63 -8.79 -10.75
C LEU A 198 26.62 -8.20 -11.80
N VAL A 199 27.42 -9.07 -12.39
CA VAL A 199 28.45 -8.78 -13.38
C VAL A 199 28.33 -9.76 -14.54
N CYS A 200 28.81 -9.35 -15.71
CA CYS A 200 28.90 -10.20 -16.90
C CYS A 200 30.35 -10.69 -17.05
N ASN A 201 30.60 -12.00 -16.95
CA ASN A 201 31.93 -12.61 -17.11
C ASN A 201 33.04 -11.86 -16.34
N GLU A 202 34.04 -11.31 -17.05
CA GLU A 202 35.19 -10.56 -16.52
C GLU A 202 34.90 -9.08 -16.20
N SER A 203 33.66 -8.61 -16.34
CA SER A 203 33.33 -7.20 -16.09
C SER A 203 33.31 -6.90 -14.60
N GLU A 204 33.71 -5.68 -14.24
CA GLU A 204 33.53 -5.17 -12.89
C GLU A 204 32.15 -4.56 -12.69
N ILE A 205 31.67 -4.55 -11.45
CA ILE A 205 30.31 -4.08 -11.14
C ILE A 205 30.10 -2.59 -11.48
N TYR A 206 31.12 -1.74 -11.34
CA TYR A 206 31.01 -0.30 -11.65
C TYR A 206 30.97 -0.01 -13.16
N GLU A 207 31.34 -0.98 -13.99
CA GLU A 207 31.39 -0.86 -15.46
C GLU A 207 30.04 -1.11 -16.11
N LEU A 208 29.01 -1.41 -15.32
CA LEU A 208 27.70 -1.80 -15.79
C LEU A 208 26.61 -0.87 -15.26
N TYR A 209 25.57 -0.67 -16.08
CA TYR A 209 24.28 -0.23 -15.59
C TYR A 209 23.39 -1.45 -15.34
N HIS A 210 22.66 -1.44 -14.22
CA HIS A 210 21.84 -2.56 -13.77
C HIS A 210 20.38 -2.17 -13.72
N PHE A 211 19.54 -3.04 -14.28
CA PHE A 211 18.09 -2.87 -14.21
C PHE A 211 17.41 -4.20 -13.91
N GLY A 212 16.36 -4.16 -13.12
CA GLY A 212 15.47 -5.27 -12.87
C GLY A 212 14.17 -5.11 -13.63
N TYR A 213 13.91 -6.03 -14.55
CA TYR A 213 12.71 -6.08 -15.38
C TYR A 213 11.75 -7.16 -14.88
N THR A 214 10.52 -6.78 -14.56
CA THR A 214 9.44 -7.70 -14.23
C THR A 214 8.41 -7.65 -15.36
N LYS A 215 8.24 -8.75 -16.08
CA LYS A 215 7.23 -8.85 -17.14
C LYS A 215 5.82 -8.86 -16.55
N GLY A 216 4.82 -8.35 -17.27
CA GLY A 216 3.43 -8.31 -16.83
C GLY A 216 2.84 -9.66 -16.38
N THR A 217 3.29 -10.78 -16.95
CA THR A 217 2.89 -12.14 -16.51
C THR A 217 3.34 -12.48 -15.08
N TYR A 218 4.41 -11.82 -14.60
CA TYR A 218 4.93 -11.88 -13.24
C TYR A 218 4.42 -10.72 -12.37
N SER A 219 3.33 -10.06 -12.78
CA SER A 219 2.72 -8.96 -12.04
C SER A 219 1.22 -9.18 -11.82
N HIS A 220 0.74 -9.00 -10.59
CA HIS A 220 -0.67 -9.16 -10.24
C HIS A 220 -1.60 -8.14 -10.94
N ASN A 221 -1.03 -7.05 -11.47
CA ASN A 221 -1.75 -6.03 -12.23
C ASN A 221 -1.57 -6.16 -13.75
N GLY A 222 -0.86 -7.20 -14.23
CA GLY A 222 -0.59 -7.43 -15.65
C GLY A 222 0.38 -6.45 -16.31
N LYS A 223 0.94 -5.49 -15.57
CA LYS A 223 1.85 -4.47 -16.09
C LYS A 223 3.30 -4.88 -15.91
N SER A 224 4.10 -4.64 -16.93
CA SER A 224 5.55 -4.81 -16.83
C SER A 224 6.16 -3.60 -16.12
N THR A 225 7.18 -3.83 -15.30
CA THR A 225 7.88 -2.77 -14.57
C THR A 225 9.38 -2.89 -14.74
N MET A 226 10.05 -1.75 -14.84
CA MET A 226 11.50 -1.66 -14.77
C MET A 226 11.89 -0.99 -13.46
N GLN A 227 13.02 -1.39 -12.90
CA GLN A 227 13.62 -0.78 -11.72
C GLN A 227 15.09 -0.58 -11.98
N LYS A 228 15.61 0.60 -11.68
CA LYS A 228 17.05 0.83 -11.61
C LYS A 228 17.62 0.09 -10.39
N ILE A 229 18.68 -0.68 -10.60
CA ILE A 229 19.42 -1.34 -9.53
C ILE A 229 20.73 -0.57 -9.36
N ASP A 230 20.98 -0.05 -8.17
CA ASP A 230 22.25 0.56 -7.81
C ASP A 230 22.97 -0.38 -6.83
N PRO A 231 23.97 -1.15 -7.28
CA PRO A 231 24.58 -2.19 -6.45
C PRO A 231 25.27 -1.65 -5.18
N TYR A 232 25.46 -0.33 -5.07
CA TYR A 232 26.01 0.32 -3.88
C TYR A 232 24.94 0.74 -2.86
N GLN A 233 23.66 0.72 -3.24
CA GLN A 233 22.56 0.98 -2.31
C GLN A 233 22.27 -0.24 -1.46
N LYS A 234 22.29 -0.03 -0.13
CA LYS A 234 22.02 -1.10 0.85
C LYS A 234 20.58 -1.63 0.79
N ASN A 235 19.62 -0.83 0.33
CA ASN A 235 18.19 -1.15 0.42
C ASN A 235 17.59 -1.46 -0.97
N LEU A 236 18.16 -2.44 -1.68
CA LEU A 236 17.62 -2.91 -2.94
C LEU A 236 16.63 -4.05 -2.71
N ASN A 237 15.41 -3.89 -3.23
CA ASN A 237 14.43 -4.97 -3.30
C ASN A 237 14.61 -5.77 -4.58
N TYR A 238 14.61 -7.09 -4.46
CA TYR A 238 14.53 -8.02 -5.59
C TYR A 238 13.14 -8.68 -5.63
N TYR A 239 12.66 -9.01 -6.83
CA TYR A 239 11.31 -9.57 -7.03
C TYR A 239 11.35 -10.94 -7.71
N SER A 240 10.44 -11.83 -7.33
CA SER A 240 10.33 -13.16 -7.91
C SER A 240 10.07 -13.10 -9.42
N GLY A 241 10.87 -13.87 -10.19
CA GLY A 241 10.82 -13.92 -11.65
C GLY A 241 11.35 -12.66 -12.35
N GLN A 242 11.96 -11.73 -11.62
CA GLN A 242 12.62 -10.56 -12.19
C GLN A 242 13.81 -10.98 -13.06
N THR A 243 13.95 -10.31 -14.19
CA THR A 243 15.10 -10.44 -15.10
C THR A 243 16.04 -9.27 -14.88
N ILE A 244 17.31 -9.55 -14.58
CA ILE A 244 18.34 -8.55 -14.42
C ILE A 244 19.05 -8.31 -15.75
N LEU A 245 19.03 -7.05 -16.19
CA LEU A 245 19.59 -6.57 -17.44
C LEU A 245 20.84 -5.75 -17.13
N LEU A 246 21.97 -6.16 -17.69
CA LEU A 246 23.28 -5.56 -17.44
C LEU A 246 23.82 -4.95 -18.73
N TYR A 247 24.13 -3.66 -18.72
CA TYR A 247 24.58 -2.92 -19.91
C TYR A 247 25.97 -2.35 -19.73
N ASP A 248 26.76 -2.33 -20.81
CA ASP A 248 28.10 -1.74 -20.81
C ASP A 248 28.02 -0.21 -20.64
N ARG A 249 28.45 0.28 -19.48
CA ARG A 249 28.37 1.70 -19.11
C ARG A 249 29.29 2.55 -19.99
N LYS A 250 30.48 2.06 -20.33
CA LYS A 250 31.43 2.79 -21.18
C LYS A 250 30.86 3.02 -22.57
N LYS A 251 30.32 1.97 -23.19
CA LYS A 251 29.68 2.06 -24.51
C LYS A 251 28.54 3.08 -24.54
N ILE A 252 27.70 3.11 -23.51
CA ILE A 252 26.59 4.07 -23.41
C ILE A 252 27.12 5.49 -23.20
N ASN A 253 28.07 5.68 -22.28
CA ASN A 253 28.64 7.00 -22.01
C ASN A 253 29.37 7.56 -23.23
N ASP A 254 30.09 6.73 -23.98
CA ASP A 254 30.77 7.13 -25.21
C ASP A 254 29.77 7.58 -26.29
N ASN A 255 28.61 6.92 -26.40
CA ASN A 255 27.53 7.34 -27.29
C ASN A 255 26.83 8.64 -26.85
N MET A 256 26.91 8.97 -25.56
CA MET A 256 26.30 10.14 -24.95
C MET A 256 27.20 11.37 -24.91
N LYS A 257 28.45 11.24 -25.38
CA LYS A 257 29.36 12.38 -25.53
C LYS A 257 28.90 13.23 -26.71
N ALA A 258 28.88 14.55 -26.50
CA ALA A 258 28.58 15.50 -27.55
C ALA A 258 29.64 15.40 -28.67
N VAL A 259 29.20 15.20 -29.91
CA VAL A 259 30.10 15.18 -31.08
C VAL A 259 30.45 16.58 -31.52
N ASN A 260 29.49 17.49 -31.40
CA ASN A 260 29.64 18.90 -31.67
C ASN A 260 28.59 19.67 -30.86
N SER A 261 28.63 20.98 -30.97
CA SER A 261 27.79 21.87 -30.18
C SER A 261 26.28 21.77 -30.47
N PHE A 262 25.89 21.08 -31.55
CA PHE A 262 24.49 20.85 -31.96
C PHE A 262 24.02 19.40 -31.75
N GLN A 263 24.94 18.47 -31.52
CA GLN A 263 24.68 17.04 -31.35
C GLN A 263 25.19 16.59 -30.00
N THR A 264 24.27 16.50 -29.05
CA THR A 264 24.52 16.03 -27.68
C THR A 264 24.71 14.52 -27.59
N ILE A 265 24.38 13.79 -28.65
CA ILE A 265 24.51 12.32 -28.77
C ILE A 265 25.17 12.01 -30.11
N SER A 266 26.13 11.08 -30.10
CA SER A 266 26.99 10.81 -31.24
C SER A 266 26.34 10.01 -32.37
N ASP A 267 25.40 9.14 -32.01
CA ASP A 267 24.64 8.33 -32.93
C ASP A 267 23.12 8.58 -32.75
N LYS A 268 22.39 8.68 -33.86
CA LYS A 268 21.01 9.20 -33.92
C LYS A 268 20.05 8.28 -33.17
N GLY A 269 19.88 8.51 -31.87
CA GLY A 269 18.97 7.70 -31.05
C GLY A 269 19.45 6.26 -30.94
N PHE A 270 20.75 6.11 -30.65
CA PHE A 270 21.37 4.80 -30.46
C PHE A 270 20.59 3.96 -29.43
N THR A 271 20.67 2.65 -29.61
CA THR A 271 20.27 1.69 -28.60
C THR A 271 21.40 0.73 -28.33
N VAL A 272 21.55 0.35 -27.07
CA VAL A 272 22.50 -0.67 -26.66
C VAL A 272 21.72 -1.87 -26.13
N GLU A 273 22.01 -3.04 -26.69
CA GLU A 273 21.52 -4.30 -26.14
C GLU A 273 22.19 -4.62 -24.79
N PRO A 274 21.53 -5.39 -23.92
CA PRO A 274 22.18 -5.87 -22.70
C PRO A 274 23.43 -6.69 -23.06
N LYS A 275 24.51 -6.42 -22.30
CA LYS A 275 25.78 -7.16 -22.35
C LYS A 275 25.55 -8.59 -21.89
N CYS A 276 24.78 -8.77 -20.82
CA CYS A 276 24.26 -10.05 -20.39
C CYS A 276 22.91 -9.90 -19.69
N ILE A 277 22.18 -11.02 -19.60
CA ILE A 277 20.87 -11.12 -18.98
C ILE A 277 20.94 -12.25 -17.95
N LYS A 278 20.47 -11.97 -16.73
CA LYS A 278 20.38 -12.96 -15.65
C LYS A 278 18.94 -13.07 -15.17
N LYS A 279 18.47 -14.28 -14.87
CA LYS A 279 17.11 -14.48 -14.36
C LYS A 279 17.15 -14.74 -12.87
N LEU A 280 16.35 -14.02 -12.11
CA LEU A 280 16.23 -14.27 -10.69
C LEU A 280 15.39 -15.53 -10.45
N LYS A 281 15.89 -16.42 -9.59
CA LYS A 281 15.16 -17.61 -9.18
C LYS A 281 13.77 -17.23 -8.66
N SER A 282 12.72 -17.90 -9.14
CA SER A 282 11.32 -17.58 -8.80
C SER A 282 10.66 -18.57 -7.84
N ASP A 283 11.34 -19.67 -7.52
CA ASP A 283 10.81 -20.81 -6.78
C ASP A 283 11.21 -20.83 -5.29
N MET A 284 11.55 -19.67 -4.72
CA MET A 284 12.00 -19.58 -3.33
C MET A 284 10.81 -19.72 -2.38
N LYS A 285 10.92 -20.63 -1.41
CA LYS A 285 9.91 -20.79 -0.37
C LYS A 285 10.00 -19.63 0.62
N VAL A 286 8.89 -18.94 0.84
CA VAL A 286 8.83 -17.78 1.74
C VAL A 286 7.78 -17.96 2.81
N LEU A 287 8.02 -17.33 3.95
CA LEU A 287 7.05 -17.07 4.99
C LEU A 287 6.70 -15.57 4.96
N LEU A 288 5.46 -15.25 4.59
CA LEU A 288 4.93 -13.90 4.69
C LEU A 288 4.46 -13.63 6.12
N ILE A 289 5.02 -12.59 6.73
CA ILE A 289 4.64 -12.15 8.07
C ILE A 289 4.41 -10.64 8.12
N PRO A 290 3.49 -10.15 8.95
CA PRO A 290 3.38 -8.71 9.21
C PRO A 290 4.56 -8.19 10.04
N ARG A 291 4.98 -6.95 9.77
CA ARG A 291 6.04 -6.25 10.50
C ARG A 291 5.72 -4.75 10.56
N ILE A 292 6.09 -4.10 11.65
CA ILE A 292 6.14 -2.63 11.72
C ILE A 292 7.51 -2.16 11.23
N LYS A 293 7.49 -1.20 10.31
CA LYS A 293 8.71 -0.65 9.71
C LYS A 293 9.64 -0.10 10.81
N LYS A 294 10.91 -0.52 10.79
CA LYS A 294 11.98 -0.17 11.77
C LYS A 294 11.88 -0.85 13.14
N MET A 295 10.89 -1.69 13.39
CA MET A 295 10.86 -2.52 14.59
C MET A 295 11.44 -3.90 14.27
N GLU A 296 12.19 -4.45 15.22
CA GLU A 296 12.74 -5.79 15.12
C GLU A 296 11.69 -6.83 15.53
N LEU A 297 11.65 -7.92 14.78
CA LEU A 297 10.84 -9.06 15.15
C LEU A 297 11.62 -9.87 16.18
N THR A 298 10.93 -10.29 17.23
CA THR A 298 11.52 -11.10 18.30
C THR A 298 10.88 -12.48 18.32
N ASN A 299 11.67 -13.49 18.71
CA ASN A 299 11.19 -14.85 18.96
C ASN A 299 10.36 -15.45 17.79
N CYS A 300 10.80 -15.25 16.55
CA CYS A 300 10.22 -15.95 15.40
C CYS A 300 10.55 -17.44 15.50
N ASN A 301 9.58 -18.24 15.95
CA ASN A 301 9.73 -19.69 15.95
C ASN A 301 9.35 -20.21 14.56
N ASN A 302 10.34 -20.56 13.74
CA ASN A 302 10.14 -21.04 12.37
C ASN A 302 9.22 -22.26 12.29
N GLY A 303 9.18 -23.11 13.33
CA GLY A 303 8.26 -24.25 13.40
C GLY A 303 6.80 -23.87 13.64
N LEU A 304 6.55 -22.76 14.36
CA LEU A 304 5.21 -22.28 14.69
C LEU A 304 4.70 -21.17 13.77
N LYS A 305 5.51 -20.72 12.81
CA LYS A 305 5.18 -19.60 11.90
C LYS A 305 4.66 -18.37 12.64
N THR A 306 5.18 -18.12 13.84
CA THR A 306 4.68 -17.10 14.75
C THR A 306 5.85 -16.23 15.23
N CYS A 307 5.71 -14.92 15.09
CA CYS A 307 6.65 -13.90 15.55
C CYS A 307 5.98 -12.99 16.57
N PHE A 308 6.80 -12.35 17.41
CA PHE A 308 6.35 -11.37 18.39
C PHE A 308 7.01 -10.02 18.13
N LEU A 309 6.22 -8.96 18.31
CA LEU A 309 6.68 -7.59 18.20
C LEU A 309 6.22 -6.83 19.44
N MET A 310 7.18 -6.30 20.19
CA MET A 310 6.93 -5.54 21.41
C MET A 310 6.89 -4.05 21.10
N VAL A 311 5.84 -3.37 21.55
CA VAL A 311 5.65 -1.93 21.38
C VAL A 311 5.91 -1.25 22.72
N ASN A 312 6.86 -0.32 22.73
CA ASN A 312 7.17 0.48 23.92
C ASN A 312 6.11 1.56 24.17
N GLU A 313 6.05 2.08 25.40
CA GLU A 313 5.11 3.14 25.79
C GLU A 313 5.26 4.42 24.95
N LEU A 314 6.51 4.77 24.59
CA LEU A 314 6.82 5.97 23.81
C LEU A 314 6.28 5.92 22.36
N ASP A 315 5.88 4.74 21.91
CA ASP A 315 5.38 4.47 20.57
C ASP A 315 3.85 4.30 20.54
N PHE A 316 3.16 4.26 21.69
CA PHE A 316 1.69 4.15 21.75
C PHE A 316 0.97 5.33 21.09
N ASP A 317 1.55 6.52 21.20
CA ASP A 317 1.02 7.76 20.63
C ASP A 317 1.32 7.95 19.14
N LYS A 318 2.17 7.10 18.57
CA LYS A 318 2.61 7.21 17.18
C LYS A 318 1.78 6.31 16.30
N ALA A 319 1.47 6.80 15.10
CA ALA A 319 0.89 5.96 14.06
C ALA A 319 2.00 5.20 13.35
N HIS A 320 1.87 3.87 13.29
CA HIS A 320 2.82 2.98 12.64
C HIS A 320 2.18 2.27 11.46
N ASP A 321 2.95 2.11 10.38
CA ASP A 321 2.54 1.32 9.23
C ASP A 321 2.95 -0.14 9.45
N ILE A 322 1.96 -1.05 9.40
CA ILE A 322 2.20 -2.49 9.37
C ILE A 322 2.22 -2.95 7.91
N GLU A 323 3.30 -3.61 7.49
CA GLU A 323 3.49 -4.16 6.15
C GLU A 323 3.80 -5.66 6.20
N CYS A 324 3.53 -6.37 5.10
CA CYS A 324 3.90 -7.77 4.96
C CYS A 324 5.30 -7.89 4.38
N VAL A 325 6.16 -8.64 5.06
CA VAL A 325 7.53 -8.92 4.62
C VAL A 325 7.71 -10.42 4.37
N SER A 326 8.57 -10.76 3.41
CA SER A 326 8.92 -12.14 3.07
C SER A 326 10.18 -12.55 3.82
N ILE A 327 10.08 -13.58 4.67
CA ILE A 327 11.22 -14.29 5.27
C ILE A 327 11.53 -15.52 4.42
N ILE A 328 12.82 -15.80 4.19
CA ILE A 328 13.28 -16.96 3.44
C ILE A 328 14.21 -17.79 4.34
N ASP A 329 13.83 -19.04 4.65
CA ASP A 329 14.35 -19.84 5.78
C ASP A 329 15.85 -20.27 5.73
N ASP A 330 16.65 -19.83 4.75
CA ASP A 330 18.05 -20.25 4.56
C ASP A 330 19.00 -19.08 4.22
N TYR A 331 18.59 -17.83 4.46
CA TYR A 331 19.25 -16.66 3.87
C TYR A 331 19.63 -15.58 4.89
N ASP A 332 20.77 -14.94 4.64
CA ASP A 332 21.35 -13.86 5.47
C ASP A 332 20.42 -12.64 5.54
N GLU A 333 20.15 -12.15 6.75
CA GLU A 333 19.29 -10.99 7.04
C GLU A 333 19.76 -9.69 6.34
N SER A 334 21.00 -9.65 5.87
CA SER A 334 21.57 -8.51 5.14
C SER A 334 21.04 -8.31 3.71
N ILE A 335 20.28 -9.28 3.16
CA ILE A 335 19.68 -9.17 1.82
C ILE A 335 18.17 -9.00 1.95
N HIS A 336 17.69 -7.80 1.58
CA HIS A 336 16.30 -7.41 1.74
C HIS A 336 15.37 -8.10 0.72
N PHE A 337 14.82 -9.24 1.11
CA PHE A 337 13.74 -9.95 0.41
C PHE A 337 12.34 -9.56 0.87
N ASP A 338 12.22 -8.54 1.72
CA ASP A 338 10.97 -8.08 2.31
C ASP A 338 9.81 -8.07 1.29
N ASN A 339 10.10 -7.62 0.06
CA ASN A 339 9.13 -7.43 -1.00
C ASN A 339 9.15 -8.50 -2.11
N PHE A 340 9.79 -9.65 -1.91
CA PHE A 340 10.10 -10.61 -2.98
C PHE A 340 8.88 -11.07 -3.80
N TYR A 341 7.73 -11.31 -3.16
CA TYR A 341 6.49 -11.69 -3.84
C TYR A 341 5.52 -10.52 -4.11
N SER A 342 5.86 -9.28 -3.77
CA SER A 342 4.91 -8.15 -3.84
C SER A 342 4.56 -7.69 -5.27
N LYS A 343 5.32 -8.12 -6.28
CA LYS A 343 4.92 -7.96 -7.69
C LYS A 343 3.96 -9.05 -8.13
N LEU A 344 4.19 -10.30 -7.72
CA LEU A 344 3.35 -11.43 -8.09
C LEU A 344 1.99 -11.45 -7.40
N ALA A 345 1.83 -10.76 -6.28
CA ALA A 345 0.58 -10.73 -5.52
C ALA A 345 0.29 -9.36 -4.93
N GLU A 346 -1.00 -9.02 -4.83
CA GLU A 346 -1.47 -7.90 -4.02
C GLU A 346 -1.59 -8.38 -2.58
N ILE A 347 -0.59 -8.03 -1.75
CA ILE A 347 -0.46 -8.49 -0.36
C ILE A 347 -0.95 -7.39 0.57
N SER A 348 -1.72 -7.77 1.60
CA SER A 348 -2.34 -6.90 2.60
C SER A 348 -2.18 -7.49 4.01
N VAL A 349 -2.38 -6.66 5.04
CA VAL A 349 -2.32 -7.08 6.44
C VAL A 349 -3.74 -7.17 7.01
N ILE A 350 -4.05 -8.26 7.70
CA ILE A 350 -5.33 -8.44 8.38
C ILE A 350 -5.11 -8.78 9.86
N LYS A 351 -5.96 -8.24 10.74
CA LYS A 351 -5.98 -8.64 12.15
C LYS A 351 -6.75 -9.95 12.31
N VAL A 352 -6.17 -10.93 12.98
CA VAL A 352 -6.80 -12.21 13.30
C VAL A 352 -7.81 -11.96 14.44
N ASN A 353 -9.08 -12.31 14.23
CA ASN A 353 -10.23 -12.19 15.17
C ASN A 353 -11.13 -10.94 15.13
N SER A 354 -11.18 -10.17 14.03
CA SER A 354 -12.30 -9.20 13.85
C SER A 354 -13.61 -9.96 13.61
N THR A 355 -14.44 -10.11 14.65
CA THR A 355 -15.78 -10.72 14.61
C THR A 355 -16.79 -9.93 13.76
N ASN A 356 -16.43 -8.72 13.33
CA ASN A 356 -17.13 -7.98 12.29
C ASN A 356 -16.34 -8.04 10.98
N GLY A 357 -17.07 -8.29 9.89
CA GLY A 357 -16.58 -8.62 8.55
C GLY A 357 -15.25 -8.01 8.13
N MET A 358 -14.38 -8.90 7.65
CA MET A 358 -13.30 -8.75 6.67
C MET A 358 -13.08 -7.32 6.11
N ASN A 359 -12.53 -6.42 6.92
CA ASN A 359 -11.94 -5.19 6.42
C ASN A 359 -10.50 -5.51 5.99
N ASN A 360 -10.34 -5.95 4.74
CA ASN A 360 -9.03 -6.07 4.10
C ASN A 360 -8.39 -4.68 4.03
N LEU A 361 -7.36 -4.42 4.84
CA LEU A 361 -6.58 -3.19 4.80
C LEU A 361 -5.21 -3.48 4.19
N THR A 362 -4.92 -2.89 3.04
CA THR A 362 -3.64 -3.03 2.32
C THR A 362 -2.45 -2.48 3.10
N SER A 363 -2.71 -1.54 4.02
CA SER A 363 -1.83 -1.17 5.14
C SER A 363 -2.69 -0.59 6.25
N VAL A 364 -2.43 -0.99 7.51
CA VAL A 364 -3.13 -0.41 8.66
C VAL A 364 -2.17 0.57 9.31
N LYS A 365 -2.53 1.85 9.32
CA LYS A 365 -1.94 2.81 10.26
C LYS A 365 -2.52 2.57 11.62
N VAL A 366 -1.69 2.11 12.53
CA VAL A 366 -2.11 1.70 13.88
C VAL A 366 -1.45 2.61 14.90
N GLY A 367 -2.25 3.14 15.82
CA GLY A 367 -1.80 3.73 17.08
C GLY A 367 -2.49 3.05 18.25
N TRP A 368 -1.86 3.05 19.43
CA TRP A 368 -2.34 2.26 20.58
C TRP A 368 -2.85 3.10 21.74
N LYS A 369 -2.61 4.41 21.75
CA LYS A 369 -2.93 5.33 22.86
C LYS A 369 -4.27 5.05 23.55
N ASN A 370 -5.35 4.78 22.81
CA ASN A 370 -6.67 4.46 23.36
C ASN A 370 -7.32 3.21 22.73
N PHE A 371 -6.56 2.39 22.00
CA PHE A 371 -7.12 1.31 21.16
C PHE A 371 -6.46 -0.04 21.45
N PHE A 372 -6.83 -0.67 22.56
CA PHE A 372 -6.38 -2.04 22.92
C PHE A 372 -6.76 -3.07 21.85
N SER A 373 -7.84 -2.80 21.12
CA SER A 373 -8.24 -3.56 19.94
C SER A 373 -7.19 -3.60 18.84
N ASN A 374 -6.15 -2.77 18.92
CA ASN A 374 -5.06 -2.75 17.95
C ASN A 374 -3.87 -3.64 18.37
N PHE A 375 -3.83 -4.15 19.59
CA PHE A 375 -2.93 -5.25 19.95
C PHE A 375 -3.53 -6.60 19.55
N GLY A 376 -2.66 -7.60 19.38
CA GLY A 376 -3.06 -8.97 19.06
C GLY A 376 -2.37 -9.52 17.81
N ALA A 377 -2.94 -10.59 17.26
CA ALA A 377 -2.39 -11.28 16.10
C ALA A 377 -2.74 -10.58 14.79
N TYR A 378 -1.75 -10.46 13.92
CA TYR A 378 -1.88 -10.02 12.54
C TYR A 378 -1.35 -11.11 11.62
N THR A 379 -1.92 -11.22 10.43
CA THR A 379 -1.41 -12.08 9.36
C THR A 379 -1.46 -11.39 8.01
N CYS A 380 -0.75 -11.93 7.04
CA CYS A 380 -0.77 -11.47 5.66
C CYS A 380 -1.91 -12.14 4.88
N SER A 381 -2.50 -11.40 3.95
CA SER A 381 -3.56 -11.89 3.06
C SER A 381 -3.28 -11.45 1.62
N ILE A 382 -3.70 -12.27 0.66
CA ILE A 382 -3.52 -12.01 -0.76
C ILE A 382 -4.89 -11.83 -1.42
N SER A 383 -5.12 -10.67 -2.03
CA SER A 383 -6.37 -10.37 -2.74
C SER A 383 -6.30 -10.71 -4.23
N LYS A 384 -5.13 -10.54 -4.85
CA LYS A 384 -4.90 -10.80 -6.28
C LYS A 384 -3.56 -11.48 -6.50
N LYS A 385 -3.49 -12.30 -7.54
CA LYS A 385 -2.32 -13.10 -7.91
C LYS A 385 -2.07 -12.98 -9.41
N ALA A 386 -0.79 -12.93 -9.78
CA ALA A 386 -0.34 -13.10 -11.15
C ALA A 386 -0.54 -14.56 -11.59
N GLU A 387 -0.55 -14.80 -12.90
CA GLU A 387 -0.69 -16.15 -13.48
C GLU A 387 0.44 -17.09 -13.01
N THR A 388 1.66 -16.57 -12.89
CA THR A 388 2.84 -17.34 -12.48
C THR A 388 2.98 -17.48 -10.96
N TYR A 389 2.01 -17.01 -10.17
CA TYR A 389 2.05 -17.14 -8.71
C TYR A 389 1.85 -18.59 -8.29
N ASN A 390 2.73 -19.11 -7.43
CA ASN A 390 2.66 -20.48 -6.93
C ASN A 390 2.37 -20.50 -5.43
N ASP A 391 1.15 -20.89 -5.08
CA ASP A 391 0.68 -21.02 -3.69
C ASP A 391 1.54 -21.96 -2.83
N SER A 392 2.12 -23.02 -3.42
CA SER A 392 2.91 -24.00 -2.65
C SER A 392 4.24 -23.45 -2.12
N LEU A 393 4.68 -22.29 -2.61
CA LEU A 393 5.92 -21.64 -2.20
C LEU A 393 5.71 -20.57 -1.14
N VAL A 394 4.47 -20.17 -0.87
CA VAL A 394 4.17 -19.05 0.03
C VAL A 394 3.41 -19.56 1.23
N ASN A 395 4.05 -19.47 2.40
CA ASN A 395 3.43 -19.73 3.68
C ASN A 395 3.04 -18.41 4.34
N PHE A 396 1.97 -18.43 5.13
CA PHE A 396 1.56 -17.31 5.96
C PHE A 396 1.92 -17.59 7.41
N GLY A 397 2.51 -16.60 8.06
CA GLY A 397 2.73 -16.59 9.49
C GLY A 397 1.89 -15.52 10.19
N ASN A 398 1.91 -15.58 11.51
CA ASN A 398 1.26 -14.61 12.37
C ASN A 398 2.31 -13.78 13.10
N THR A 399 2.07 -12.47 13.21
CA THR A 399 2.84 -11.60 14.09
C THR A 399 1.92 -11.10 15.20
N PHE A 400 2.27 -11.41 16.45
CA PHE A 400 1.61 -10.84 17.61
C PHE A 400 2.27 -9.53 17.96
N ILE A 401 1.52 -8.45 17.83
CA ILE A 401 1.91 -7.12 18.29
C ILE A 401 1.39 -6.98 19.71
N LEU A 402 2.32 -6.82 20.65
CA LEU A 402 2.07 -6.84 22.10
C LEU A 402 2.72 -5.62 22.76
N PRO A 403 2.23 -5.17 23.92
CA PRO A 403 2.95 -4.21 24.76
C PRO A 403 4.29 -4.81 25.23
N GLU A 404 5.30 -3.95 25.40
CA GLU A 404 6.54 -4.33 26.05
C GLU A 404 6.32 -4.71 27.52
N ASP A 405 7.29 -5.44 28.10
CA ASP A 405 7.23 -5.88 29.49
C ASP A 405 7.16 -4.69 30.44
N GLU A 406 6.30 -4.78 31.44
CA GLU A 406 6.00 -3.74 32.44
C GLU A 406 5.39 -2.44 31.88
N ALA A 407 5.01 -2.41 30.59
CA ALA A 407 4.39 -1.23 30.00
C ALA A 407 3.10 -0.82 30.72
N ILE A 408 2.95 0.48 30.99
CA ILE A 408 1.82 1.11 31.66
C ILE A 408 0.98 1.87 30.63
N LEU A 409 -0.30 1.53 30.58
CA LEU A 409 -1.29 2.21 29.73
C LEU A 409 -2.34 2.89 30.61
N ALA A 410 -2.43 4.22 30.50
CA ALA A 410 -3.50 4.98 31.11
C ALA A 410 -4.74 4.96 30.21
N LEU A 411 -5.86 4.48 30.74
CA LEU A 411 -7.17 4.50 30.10
C LEU A 411 -7.89 5.81 30.41
N ASP A 412 -8.80 6.19 29.51
CA ASP A 412 -9.69 7.32 29.75
C ASP A 412 -10.54 7.08 31.01
N GLU A 413 -10.80 8.16 31.74
CA GLU A 413 -11.62 8.18 32.95
C GLU A 413 -13.06 7.72 32.66
N VAL A 414 -13.67 6.98 33.58
CA VAL A 414 -15.04 6.46 33.45
C VAL A 414 -15.92 7.04 34.55
N ASN A 415 -17.01 7.69 34.15
CA ASN A 415 -18.06 8.10 35.08
C ASN A 415 -18.97 6.90 35.37
N VAL A 416 -19.10 6.53 36.65
CA VAL A 416 -19.92 5.39 37.07
C VAL A 416 -21.37 5.85 37.28
N GLU A 417 -22.31 5.16 36.63
CA GLU A 417 -23.75 5.42 36.75
C GLU A 417 -24.39 4.57 37.87
N GLU A 418 -25.46 5.08 38.48
CA GLU A 418 -26.14 4.51 39.65
C GLU A 418 -26.75 3.11 39.41
N VAL A 419 -27.06 2.78 38.15
CA VAL A 419 -27.77 1.55 37.79
C VAL A 419 -26.80 0.44 37.36
N ALA A 420 -26.14 -0.16 38.35
CA ALA A 420 -25.67 -1.54 38.40
C ALA A 420 -25.07 -2.22 37.15
N HIS A 421 -24.32 -1.56 36.25
CA HIS A 421 -23.49 -2.24 35.24
C HIS A 421 -22.18 -1.51 34.86
N THR A 422 -21.81 -0.43 35.55
CA THR A 422 -20.66 0.44 35.22
C THR A 422 -19.64 0.60 36.35
N GLY A 423 -19.71 -0.24 37.39
CA GLY A 423 -18.76 -0.21 38.51
C GLY A 423 -17.30 -0.40 38.08
N ALA A 424 -16.39 0.04 38.94
CA ALA A 424 -14.93 -0.09 38.77
C ALA A 424 -14.56 -1.53 38.38
N ASN A 425 -13.87 -1.69 37.25
CA ASN A 425 -13.67 -3.00 36.64
C ASN A 425 -12.34 -3.12 35.89
N CYS A 426 -11.91 -4.37 35.72
CA CYS A 426 -10.87 -4.76 34.78
C CYS A 426 -11.47 -5.63 33.67
N ILE A 427 -10.95 -5.51 32.45
CA ILE A 427 -11.26 -6.47 31.38
C ILE A 427 -10.63 -7.82 31.75
N LYS A 428 -11.38 -8.92 31.62
CA LYS A 428 -10.92 -10.27 32.02
C LYS A 428 -9.85 -10.80 31.08
N SER A 429 -10.04 -10.62 29.77
CA SER A 429 -9.10 -11.03 28.74
C SER A 429 -9.22 -10.11 27.52
N TYR A 430 -8.08 -9.79 26.90
CA TYR A 430 -8.02 -9.12 25.61
C TYR A 430 -7.82 -10.17 24.52
N ASP A 431 -8.91 -10.46 23.80
CA ASP A 431 -9.01 -11.51 22.80
C ASP A 431 -8.31 -12.80 23.28
N THR A 432 -7.41 -13.34 22.45
CA THR A 432 -6.60 -14.52 22.77
C THR A 432 -5.17 -14.19 23.14
N TRP A 433 -4.81 -12.90 23.30
CA TRP A 433 -3.40 -12.48 23.42
C TRP A 433 -2.99 -12.04 24.83
N ALA A 434 -3.93 -11.69 25.71
CA ALA A 434 -3.64 -11.38 27.11
C ALA A 434 -4.78 -11.74 28.07
N ASN A 435 -4.39 -12.21 29.26
CA ASN A 435 -5.31 -12.55 30.34
C ASN A 435 -4.99 -11.73 31.58
N LEU A 436 -6.01 -11.31 32.30
CA LEU A 436 -5.86 -10.61 33.57
C LEU A 436 -5.21 -11.54 34.61
N SER A 437 -4.19 -11.04 35.28
CA SER A 437 -3.42 -11.78 36.29
C SER A 437 -3.60 -11.22 37.70
N LYS A 438 -3.77 -9.90 37.83
CA LYS A 438 -3.87 -9.22 39.12
C LYS A 438 -4.71 -7.94 39.00
N ILE A 439 -5.44 -7.62 40.07
CA ILE A 439 -6.20 -6.37 40.20
C ILE A 439 -5.75 -5.69 41.50
N SER A 440 -5.46 -4.40 41.43
CA SER A 440 -5.33 -3.55 42.60
C SER A 440 -6.15 -2.28 42.43
N ALA A 441 -6.75 -1.80 43.50
CA ALA A 441 -7.52 -0.57 43.50
C ALA A 441 -7.08 0.32 44.67
N SER A 442 -6.95 1.62 44.41
CA SER A 442 -6.72 2.63 45.42
C SER A 442 -7.87 3.63 45.41
N VAL A 443 -8.50 3.80 46.56
CA VAL A 443 -9.59 4.77 46.75
C VAL A 443 -8.97 6.09 47.18
N LEU A 444 -9.07 7.10 46.32
CA LEU A 444 -8.66 8.47 46.63
C LEU A 444 -9.78 9.12 47.45
N SER A 445 -9.83 8.79 48.75
CA SER A 445 -10.68 9.45 49.74
C SER A 445 -9.81 10.10 50.82
N LYS A 446 -10.40 10.73 51.84
CA LYS A 446 -9.65 11.30 52.99
C LYS A 446 -8.75 10.28 53.72
N GLU A 447 -8.95 8.98 53.49
CA GLU A 447 -8.04 7.90 53.87
C GLU A 447 -7.78 6.99 52.65
N GLU A 448 -6.52 6.77 52.29
CA GLU A 448 -6.15 5.85 51.21
C GLU A 448 -6.44 4.41 51.65
N LYS A 449 -7.36 3.74 50.95
CA LYS A 449 -7.60 2.30 51.08
C LYS A 449 -7.07 1.58 49.84
N PHE A 450 -6.24 0.56 50.08
CA PHE A 450 -5.69 -0.30 49.05
C PHE A 450 -6.35 -1.68 49.08
N ILE A 451 -6.94 -2.07 47.96
CA ILE A 451 -7.42 -3.44 47.73
C ILE A 451 -6.45 -4.09 46.76
N ASN A 452 -5.85 -5.22 47.14
CA ASN A 452 -4.94 -5.97 46.27
C ASN A 452 -5.39 -7.43 46.19
N VAL A 453 -5.59 -7.94 44.96
CA VAL A 453 -5.97 -9.33 44.70
C VAL A 453 -5.00 -9.93 43.68
N ASP A 454 -4.13 -10.82 44.18
CA ASP A 454 -3.07 -11.45 43.40
C ASP A 454 -3.51 -12.78 42.73
N ASP A 455 -4.67 -13.33 43.10
CA ASP A 455 -5.21 -14.58 42.52
C ASP A 455 -6.70 -14.46 42.20
N ILE A 456 -7.00 -14.21 40.93
CA ILE A 456 -8.36 -13.98 40.41
C ILE A 456 -9.20 -15.26 40.39
N LEU A 457 -8.57 -16.44 40.47
CA LEU A 457 -9.30 -17.72 40.47
C LEU A 457 -10.08 -17.96 41.76
N ASN A 458 -9.74 -17.23 42.83
CA ASN A 458 -10.38 -17.32 44.13
C ASN A 458 -11.20 -16.06 44.41
N PHE A 459 -12.43 -16.03 43.86
CA PHE A 459 -13.41 -14.98 44.11
C PHE A 459 -13.84 -14.98 45.59
N ASN A 460 -13.11 -14.25 46.42
CA ASN A 460 -13.63 -13.78 47.70
C ASN A 460 -14.66 -12.68 47.40
N GLY A 461 -15.68 -12.49 48.25
CA GLY A 461 -16.86 -11.61 48.00
C GLY A 461 -16.60 -10.13 47.70
N LEU A 462 -15.35 -9.73 47.46
CA LEU A 462 -14.87 -8.43 46.97
C LEU A 462 -14.90 -8.29 45.44
N LEU A 463 -15.08 -9.37 44.67
CA LEU A 463 -15.05 -9.35 43.20
C LEU A 463 -16.29 -10.03 42.60
N PHE A 464 -16.85 -9.45 41.55
CA PHE A 464 -17.94 -10.03 40.75
C PHE A 464 -17.51 -10.24 39.30
N ALA A 465 -17.68 -11.47 38.79
CA ALA A 465 -17.40 -11.78 37.38
C ALA A 465 -18.62 -11.47 36.49
N GLY A 466 -18.44 -10.58 35.51
CA GLY A 466 -19.31 -10.44 34.35
C GLY A 466 -18.82 -11.27 33.17
N GLU A 467 -19.36 -11.03 31.96
CA GLU A 467 -18.98 -11.78 30.75
C GLU A 467 -17.49 -11.66 30.40
N ASN A 468 -17.00 -10.43 30.14
CA ASN A 468 -15.57 -10.14 29.89
C ASN A 468 -14.99 -9.07 30.85
N LYS A 469 -15.63 -8.86 31.99
CA LYS A 469 -15.22 -7.87 32.99
C LYS A 469 -15.21 -8.49 34.37
N ILE A 470 -14.29 -8.04 35.21
CA ILE A 470 -14.24 -8.34 36.63
C ILE A 470 -14.46 -7.03 37.37
N TYR A 471 -15.57 -6.96 38.11
CA TYR A 471 -15.99 -5.78 38.84
C TYR A 471 -15.52 -5.86 40.29
N LEU A 472 -15.14 -4.71 40.85
CA LEU A 472 -14.99 -4.54 42.30
C LEU A 472 -16.38 -4.53 42.93
N GLY A 473 -16.56 -5.31 44.00
CA GLY A 473 -17.85 -5.51 44.64
C GLY A 473 -18.25 -4.47 45.68
N GLU A 474 -17.37 -3.50 45.96
CA GLU A 474 -17.66 -2.39 46.87
C GLU A 474 -18.37 -1.25 46.14
N SER A 475 -19.38 -0.65 46.78
CA SER A 475 -19.99 0.59 46.34
C SER A 475 -19.25 1.78 46.96
N TYR A 476 -19.02 2.81 46.15
CA TYR A 476 -18.36 4.03 46.58
C TYR A 476 -19.26 5.25 46.35
N ASN A 477 -19.07 6.32 47.13
CA ASN A 477 -19.88 7.53 47.08
C ASN A 477 -18.99 8.77 47.13
N ASP A 478 -19.10 9.67 46.14
CA ASP A 478 -18.30 10.91 46.04
C ASP A 478 -16.78 10.65 46.12
N THR A 479 -16.29 9.71 45.32
CA THR A 479 -14.89 9.25 45.35
C THR A 479 -14.37 8.89 43.97
N VAL A 480 -13.06 9.03 43.78
CA VAL A 480 -12.35 8.49 42.63
C VAL A 480 -11.65 7.20 43.03
N VAL A 481 -11.86 6.14 42.25
CA VAL A 481 -11.21 4.84 42.42
C VAL A 481 -10.26 4.62 41.26
N LEU A 482 -8.96 4.66 41.54
CA LEU A 482 -7.93 4.28 40.58
C LEU A 482 -7.83 2.76 40.59
N VAL A 483 -8.13 2.14 39.45
CA VAL A 483 -8.01 0.70 39.24
C VAL A 483 -6.79 0.41 38.39
N THR A 484 -5.92 -0.46 38.89
CA THR A 484 -4.73 -0.96 38.21
C THR A 484 -4.89 -2.44 37.92
N CYS A 485 -4.90 -2.80 36.65
CA CYS A 485 -5.07 -4.17 36.18
C CYS A 485 -3.75 -4.65 35.58
N THR A 486 -3.18 -5.75 36.09
CA THR A 486 -1.98 -6.37 35.51
C THR A 486 -2.37 -7.56 34.64
N TYR A 487 -1.91 -7.56 33.40
CA TYR A 487 -2.18 -8.59 32.42
C TYR A 487 -0.92 -9.39 32.12
N LYS A 488 -1.11 -10.67 31.79
CA LYS A 488 -0.07 -11.55 31.28
C LYS A 488 -0.38 -11.88 29.81
N THR A 489 0.57 -11.60 28.93
CA THR A 489 0.46 -11.89 27.50
C THR A 489 0.81 -13.34 27.19
N ILE A 490 0.46 -13.79 25.98
CA ILE A 490 0.87 -15.11 25.46
C ILE A 490 2.39 -15.27 25.29
N ALA A 491 3.15 -14.17 25.31
CA ALA A 491 4.61 -14.17 25.30
C ALA A 491 5.19 -14.17 26.72
N GLU A 492 4.36 -14.45 27.74
CA GLU A 492 4.71 -14.47 29.16
C GLU A 492 5.19 -13.11 29.70
N LYS A 493 4.97 -12.02 28.95
CA LYS A 493 5.24 -10.64 29.36
C LYS A 493 4.08 -10.04 30.12
N LYS A 494 4.34 -9.09 31.00
CA LYS A 494 3.29 -8.40 31.76
C LYS A 494 3.13 -6.98 31.28
N PHE A 495 1.91 -6.47 31.32
CA PHE A 495 1.64 -5.04 31.15
C PHE A 495 0.54 -4.61 32.11
N ILE A 496 0.46 -3.31 32.36
CA ILE A 496 -0.40 -2.71 33.36
C ILE A 496 -1.33 -1.74 32.66
N THR A 497 -2.63 -1.78 32.99
CA THR A 497 -3.55 -0.70 32.66
C THR A 497 -3.95 0.02 33.94
N THR A 498 -4.10 1.33 33.85
CA THR A 498 -4.58 2.20 34.94
C THR A 498 -5.82 2.93 34.45
N GLN A 499 -6.86 3.01 35.28
CA GLN A 499 -8.11 3.69 34.92
C GLN A 499 -8.76 4.30 36.15
N ASP A 500 -9.17 5.55 36.03
CA ASP A 500 -9.91 6.24 37.07
C ASP A 500 -11.42 6.06 36.87
N PHE A 501 -12.10 5.63 37.93
CA PHE A 501 -13.55 5.51 38.00
C PHE A 501 -14.09 6.57 38.94
N ILE A 502 -14.90 7.48 38.40
CA ILE A 502 -15.46 8.62 39.12
C ILE A 502 -16.88 8.26 39.57
N TYR A 503 -17.07 8.13 40.88
CA TYR A 503 -18.37 7.86 41.48
C TYR A 503 -19.04 9.16 41.90
N PRO A 504 -20.28 9.45 41.44
CA PRO A 504 -20.97 10.67 41.81
C PRO A 504 -21.39 10.63 43.28
N LYS A 505 -21.69 11.82 43.80
CA LYS A 505 -22.26 11.98 45.13
C LYS A 505 -23.74 11.62 45.11
N TYR A 506 -24.10 10.58 45.84
CA TYR A 506 -25.48 10.18 46.08
C TYR A 506 -25.96 10.83 47.39
N GLU A 507 -26.98 11.68 47.27
CA GLU A 507 -27.81 12.04 48.41
C GLU A 507 -28.84 10.92 48.57
N TYR A 508 -28.63 10.05 49.57
CA TYR A 508 -29.70 9.19 50.04
C TYR A 508 -30.80 10.11 50.58
N SER A 509 -31.84 10.35 49.77
CA SER A 509 -33.10 10.83 50.30
C SER A 509 -33.59 9.76 51.27
N ASN A 510 -33.49 10.04 52.57
CA ASN A 510 -34.20 9.30 53.61
C ASN A 510 -35.71 9.56 53.49
N ASP A 511 -36.27 9.37 52.31
CA ASP A 511 -37.68 9.08 52.20
C ASP A 511 -37.79 7.59 52.49
N GLU A 512 -37.92 7.28 53.79
CA GLU A 512 -38.70 6.13 54.19
C GLU A 512 -40.11 6.34 53.61
N ASP A 513 -40.28 6.01 52.33
CA ASP A 513 -41.58 5.76 51.76
C ASP A 513 -42.15 4.56 52.52
N GLU A 514 -42.90 4.87 53.58
CA GLU A 514 -43.88 3.98 54.18
C GLU A 514 -44.57 3.25 53.03
N PRO A 515 -44.48 1.91 52.94
CA PRO A 515 -45.04 1.18 51.81
C PRO A 515 -46.53 1.50 51.76
N SER A 516 -46.93 2.26 50.74
CA SER A 516 -48.31 2.72 50.60
C SER A 516 -49.22 1.50 50.79
N SER A 517 -50.13 1.62 51.76
CA SER A 517 -51.00 0.54 52.26
C SER A 517 -51.89 -0.12 51.18
N ASN A 518 -51.84 0.41 49.95
CA ASN A 518 -52.52 -0.10 48.77
C ASN A 518 -51.83 -1.32 48.14
N MET A 519 -50.50 -1.48 48.26
CA MET A 519 -49.79 -2.60 47.60
C MET A 519 -50.01 -3.93 48.35
N LYS A 520 -50.09 -3.91 49.69
CA LYS A 520 -50.45 -5.11 50.49
C LYS A 520 -51.88 -5.59 50.21
N LYS A 521 -52.84 -4.68 49.95
CA LYS A 521 -54.20 -5.06 49.56
C LYS A 521 -54.24 -5.69 48.16
N SER A 522 -53.41 -5.19 47.23
CA SER A 522 -53.36 -5.70 45.85
C SER A 522 -52.71 -7.09 45.76
N VAL A 523 -51.65 -7.36 46.53
CA VAL A 523 -51.00 -8.69 46.55
C VAL A 523 -51.90 -9.77 47.15
N ILE A 524 -52.69 -9.43 48.20
CA ILE A 524 -53.68 -10.35 48.78
C ILE A 524 -54.83 -10.62 47.79
N LEU A 525 -55.29 -9.60 47.06
CA LEU A 525 -56.32 -9.78 46.02
C LEU A 525 -55.82 -10.64 44.84
N ILE A 526 -54.58 -10.47 44.40
CA ILE A 526 -53.97 -11.27 43.32
C ILE A 526 -53.75 -12.72 43.77
N GLY A 527 -53.37 -12.94 45.04
CA GLY A 527 -53.23 -14.29 45.62
C GLY A 527 -54.54 -15.06 45.73
N ILE A 528 -55.64 -14.38 46.09
CA ILE A 528 -56.98 -14.99 46.14
C ILE A 528 -57.52 -15.24 44.71
N GLY A 529 -57.24 -14.32 43.78
CA GLY A 529 -57.62 -14.49 42.37
C GLY A 529 -56.94 -15.67 41.69
N SER A 530 -55.63 -15.85 41.92
CA SER A 530 -54.86 -16.94 41.30
C SER A 530 -55.27 -18.33 41.83
N THR A 531 -55.56 -18.45 43.13
CA THR A 531 -56.02 -19.72 43.73
C THR A 531 -57.41 -20.12 43.25
N LEU A 532 -58.33 -19.16 43.09
CA LEU A 532 -59.65 -19.43 42.47
C LEU A 532 -59.51 -19.84 41.00
N PHE A 533 -58.62 -19.19 40.24
CA PHE A 533 -58.41 -19.52 38.83
C PHE A 533 -57.83 -20.93 38.64
N ILE A 534 -56.85 -21.33 39.46
CA ILE A 534 -56.26 -22.68 39.43
C ILE A 534 -57.30 -23.75 39.79
N SER A 535 -58.18 -23.50 40.77
CA SER A 535 -59.22 -24.47 41.16
C SER A 535 -60.26 -24.69 40.05
N VAL A 536 -60.66 -23.64 39.31
CA VAL A 536 -61.56 -23.75 38.15
C VAL A 536 -60.91 -24.56 37.02
N ILE A 537 -59.63 -24.33 36.73
CA ILE A 537 -58.89 -25.09 35.71
C ILE A 537 -58.87 -26.58 36.08
N MET A 538 -58.60 -26.93 37.34
CA MET A 538 -58.59 -28.32 37.79
C MET A 538 -59.95 -29.01 37.62
N VAL A 539 -61.05 -28.32 37.89
CA VAL A 539 -62.41 -28.86 37.64
C VAL A 539 -62.65 -29.11 36.15
N PHE A 540 -62.26 -28.17 35.27
CA PHE A 540 -62.37 -28.34 33.82
C PHE A 540 -61.54 -29.51 33.29
N VAL A 541 -60.30 -29.66 33.77
CA VAL A 541 -59.43 -30.79 33.41
C VAL A 541 -60.05 -32.11 33.86
N THR A 542 -60.63 -32.15 35.06
CA THR A 542 -61.30 -33.35 35.59
C THR A 542 -62.52 -33.73 34.75
N ILE A 543 -63.37 -32.75 34.39
CA ILE A 543 -64.53 -32.96 33.51
C ILE A 543 -64.08 -33.43 32.12
N PHE A 544 -62.99 -32.87 31.58
CA PHE A 544 -62.44 -33.25 30.28
C PHE A 544 -61.94 -34.71 30.29
N ILE A 545 -61.21 -35.10 31.34
CA ILE A 545 -60.73 -36.49 31.53
C ILE A 545 -61.92 -37.45 31.67
N MET A 546 -62.95 -37.10 32.43
CA MET A 546 -64.15 -37.94 32.56
C MET A 546 -64.92 -38.08 31.24
N ARG A 547 -65.06 -37.01 30.46
CA ARG A 547 -65.67 -37.04 29.11
C ARG A 547 -64.87 -37.93 28.16
N ASN A 548 -63.54 -37.88 28.20
CA ASN A 548 -62.70 -38.73 27.36
C ASN A 548 -62.72 -40.21 27.78
N LYS A 549 -62.82 -40.51 29.08
CA LYS A 549 -63.02 -41.90 29.56
C LYS A 549 -64.36 -42.48 29.08
N ASN A 550 -65.43 -41.68 29.07
CA ASN A 550 -66.73 -42.13 28.57
C ASN A 550 -66.75 -42.33 27.04
N LYS A 551 -65.99 -41.54 26.28
CA LYS A 551 -65.81 -41.78 24.83
C LYS A 551 -65.03 -43.07 24.55
N ARG A 552 -63.98 -43.37 25.32
CA ARG A 552 -63.22 -44.63 25.17
C ARG A 552 -64.05 -45.86 25.52
N LYS A 553 -64.91 -45.82 26.54
CA LYS A 553 -65.85 -46.92 26.83
C LYS A 553 -66.81 -47.22 25.67
N LYS A 554 -67.36 -46.19 25.02
CA LYS A 554 -68.27 -46.35 23.86
C LYS A 554 -67.58 -46.88 22.60
N ILE A 555 -66.27 -46.66 22.44
CA ILE A 555 -65.49 -47.19 21.31
C ILE A 555 -65.18 -48.68 21.51
N ILE A 556 -64.88 -49.11 22.75
CA ILE A 556 -64.60 -50.50 23.09
C ILE A 556 -65.85 -51.39 22.98
N GLU A 557 -67.04 -50.88 23.32
CA GLU A 557 -68.31 -51.61 23.09
C GLU A 557 -68.66 -51.75 21.60
N LYS A 558 -68.21 -50.82 20.73
CA LYS A 558 -68.47 -50.89 19.28
C LYS A 558 -67.54 -51.83 18.52
N SER A 559 -66.38 -52.18 19.09
CA SER A 559 -65.44 -53.15 18.52
C SER A 559 -65.73 -54.62 18.87
N LEU A 560 -66.77 -54.90 19.66
CA LEU A 560 -67.18 -56.25 20.07
C LEU A 560 -68.44 -56.76 19.35
N LEU A 561 -68.98 -56.01 18.38
CA LEU A 561 -70.05 -56.49 17.51
C LEU A 561 -69.45 -57.19 16.27
N PRO A 562 -69.85 -58.44 15.97
CA PRO A 562 -69.34 -59.15 14.81
C PRO A 562 -69.81 -58.51 13.50
N ASP A 563 -68.88 -58.39 12.55
CA ASP A 563 -69.08 -57.88 11.20
C ASP A 563 -70.02 -58.79 10.38
N PRO A 564 -71.19 -58.33 9.93
CA PRO A 564 -72.14 -59.16 9.22
C PRO A 564 -71.77 -59.44 7.75
N ASN A 565 -70.59 -59.02 7.27
CA ASN A 565 -70.16 -59.23 5.87
C ASN A 565 -68.93 -60.13 5.68
N LYS A 566 -68.65 -61.05 6.61
CA LYS A 566 -67.75 -62.19 6.37
C LYS A 566 -68.54 -63.49 6.28
N ILE A 567 -68.95 -63.84 5.05
CA ILE A 567 -69.23 -65.20 4.58
C ILE A 567 -68.08 -65.61 3.69
#